data_AF-A0A1L9RYP6-F1
#
_entry.id   AF-A0A1L9RYP6-F1
#
_cell.length_a   1.000
_cell.length_b   1.000
_cell.length_c   1.000
_cell.angle_alpha   90.00
_cell.angle_beta   90.00
_cell.angle_gamma   90.00
#
_symmetry.space_group_name_H-M   'P 1'
#
loop_
_entity.id
_entity.type
_entity.pdbx_description
1 polymer ?
#
loop_
_entity_poly.entity_id
_entity_poly.type
_entity_poly.pdbx_seq_one_letter_code
_entity_poly.pdbx_strand_id
1 'polypeptide(L)'
;MGRLKVTDASLTPVVVSQIYPRNVPTLKSLSIGGDAPTKEILSRWSSQVRLNNVYGTTETGVWDTVRSYMSPHDHPKHIGKGIGVTCWIVDPSNVQKLRPVGLKGELLIQCPYLGQGYLN
;
A
#
# COMPACT_ATOMS: atom_id res chain seq x y z
N MET A 1 24.71 1.97 -7.84
CA MET A 1 23.40 2.65 -7.94
C MET A 1 23.57 4.07 -7.43
N GLY A 2 23.14 5.12 -8.15
CA GLY A 2 23.29 6.50 -7.67
C GLY A 2 23.39 7.59 -8.74
N ARG A 3 23.61 7.24 -10.02
CA ARG A 3 23.73 8.22 -11.11
C ARG A 3 22.51 9.13 -11.25
N LEU A 4 21.31 8.58 -11.05
CA LEU A 4 20.04 9.32 -11.19
C LEU A 4 19.59 10.03 -9.91
N LYS A 5 20.25 9.81 -8.76
CA LYS A 5 19.89 10.38 -7.45
C LYS A 5 18.39 10.26 -7.12
N VAL A 6 17.82 9.08 -7.35
CA VAL A 6 16.39 8.80 -7.10
C VAL A 6 16.04 9.11 -5.64
N THR A 7 14.96 9.84 -5.44
CA THR A 7 14.43 10.22 -4.12
C THR A 7 13.18 9.43 -3.72
N ASP A 8 12.45 8.90 -4.70
CA ASP A 8 11.16 8.22 -4.49
C ASP A 8 11.11 6.96 -5.35
N ALA A 9 10.66 5.85 -4.77
CA ALA A 9 10.49 4.59 -5.46
C ALA A 9 9.21 3.86 -5.00
N SER A 10 8.58 3.15 -5.94
CA SER A 10 7.47 2.24 -5.67
C SER A 10 7.86 0.85 -6.15
N LEU A 11 7.91 -0.13 -5.24
CA LEU A 11 8.49 -1.46 -5.51
C LEU A 11 7.68 -2.56 -4.81
N THR A 12 7.77 -3.80 -5.29
CA THR A 12 7.19 -4.95 -4.60
C THR A 12 8.06 -5.39 -3.41
N PRO A 13 7.50 -6.05 -2.39
CA PRO A 13 8.27 -6.55 -1.25
C PRO A 13 9.48 -7.41 -1.63
N VAL A 14 9.32 -8.26 -2.66
CA VAL A 14 10.40 -9.14 -3.14
C VAL A 14 11.60 -8.33 -3.59
N VAL A 15 11.40 -7.27 -4.38
CA VAL A 15 12.49 -6.42 -4.85
C VAL A 15 13.11 -5.64 -3.70
N VAL A 16 12.29 -5.07 -2.80
CA VAL A 16 12.76 -4.32 -1.63
C VAL A 16 13.61 -5.20 -0.70
N SER A 17 13.29 -6.50 -0.59
CA SER A 17 14.03 -7.43 0.26
C SER A 17 15.49 -7.64 -0.19
N GLN A 18 15.77 -7.41 -1.48
CA GLN A 18 17.10 -7.58 -2.08
C GLN A 18 17.95 -6.30 -2.01
N ILE A 19 17.36 -5.16 -1.62
CA ILE A 19 18.04 -3.87 -1.54
C ILE A 19 18.32 -3.52 -0.07
N TYR A 20 19.46 -2.88 0.18
CA TYR A 20 19.79 -2.29 1.48
C TYR A 20 19.81 -0.76 1.39
N PRO A 21 19.33 -0.05 2.42
CA PRO A 21 19.30 1.42 2.46
C PRO A 21 20.65 2.07 2.12
N ARG A 22 21.75 1.52 2.62
CA ARG A 22 23.12 1.99 2.34
C ARG A 22 23.49 2.01 0.86
N ASN A 23 22.84 1.20 0.03
CA ASN A 23 23.10 1.13 -1.42
C ASN A 23 22.31 2.19 -2.21
N VAL A 24 21.34 2.85 -1.57
CA VAL A 24 20.47 3.88 -2.18
C VAL A 24 20.34 5.10 -1.24
N PRO A 25 21.46 5.76 -0.87
CA PRO A 25 21.47 6.79 0.18
C PRO A 25 20.68 8.06 -0.16
N THR A 26 20.30 8.26 -1.43
CA THR A 26 19.49 9.41 -1.87
C THR A 26 17.99 9.18 -1.75
N LEU A 27 17.55 7.93 -1.54
CA LEU A 27 16.15 7.58 -1.44
C LEU A 27 15.57 8.19 -0.16
N LYS A 28 14.44 8.89 -0.28
CA LYS A 28 13.73 9.56 0.81
C LYS A 28 12.36 8.95 1.08
N SER A 29 11.73 8.37 0.07
CA SER A 29 10.41 7.74 0.17
C SER A 29 10.42 6.39 -0.54
N LEU A 30 9.84 5.39 0.11
CA LEU A 30 9.67 4.05 -0.45
C LEU A 30 8.23 3.61 -0.23
N SER A 31 7.49 3.46 -1.32
CA SER A 31 6.15 2.89 -1.32
C SER A 31 6.22 1.42 -1.71
N ILE A 32 5.58 0.56 -0.92
CA ILE A 32 5.53 -0.88 -1.15
C ILE A 32 4.10 -1.30 -1.40
N GLY A 33 3.85 -2.00 -2.51
CA GLY A 33 2.53 -2.49 -2.85
C GLY A 33 2.56 -3.70 -3.78
N GLY A 34 1.38 -4.16 -4.19
CA GLY A 34 1.16 -5.43 -4.87
C GLY A 34 1.01 -6.60 -3.88
N ASP A 35 1.94 -6.70 -2.93
CA ASP A 35 1.88 -7.65 -1.82
C ASP A 35 2.16 -6.96 -0.48
N ALA A 36 1.72 -7.58 0.62
CA ALA A 36 2.05 -7.07 1.94
C ALA A 36 3.56 -7.14 2.21
N PRO A 37 4.19 -6.08 2.76
CA PRO A 37 5.58 -6.13 3.18
C PRO A 37 5.78 -7.11 4.33
N THR A 38 7.04 -7.49 4.58
CA THR A 38 7.40 -8.31 5.74
C THR A 38 7.84 -7.44 6.93
N LYS A 39 7.87 -8.03 8.13
CA LYS A 39 8.38 -7.32 9.33
C LYS A 39 9.85 -6.93 9.18
N GLU A 40 10.64 -7.74 8.49
CA GLU A 40 12.05 -7.47 8.22
C GLU A 40 12.22 -6.23 7.33
N ILE A 41 11.34 -6.07 6.33
CA ILE A 41 11.33 -4.87 5.49
C ILE A 41 11.00 -3.63 6.31
N LEU A 42 9.95 -3.69 7.15
CA LEU A 42 9.60 -2.59 8.05
C LEU A 42 10.78 -2.21 8.95
N SER A 43 11.40 -3.19 9.62
CA SER A 43 12.55 -2.96 10.50
C SER A 43 13.75 -2.35 9.76
N ARG A 44 14.01 -2.78 8.52
CA ARG A 44 15.16 -2.29 7.72
C ARG A 44 14.94 -0.87 7.20
N TRP A 45 13.73 -0.53 6.78
CA TRP A 45 13.48 0.67 5.97
C TRP A 45 12.78 1.81 6.71
N SER A 46 11.96 1.51 7.73
CA SER A 46 11.11 2.51 8.40
C SER A 46 11.85 3.71 9.00
N SER A 47 13.05 3.49 9.54
CA SER A 47 13.88 4.56 10.11
C SER A 47 14.77 5.27 9.08
N GLN A 48 14.83 4.75 7.86
CA GLN A 48 15.76 5.21 6.82
C GLN A 48 15.05 6.13 5.81
N VAL A 49 13.77 5.87 5.55
CA VAL A 49 12.96 6.57 4.55
C VAL A 49 11.52 6.74 5.04
N ARG A 50 10.75 7.58 4.36
CA ARG A 50 9.28 7.58 4.45
C ARG A 50 8.74 6.28 3.84
N LEU A 51 8.62 5.25 4.68
CA LEU A 51 8.11 3.95 4.28
C LEU A 51 6.58 3.96 4.25
N ASN A 52 6.00 3.68 3.09
CA ASN A 52 4.55 3.60 2.89
C ASN A 52 4.16 2.19 2.46
N ASN A 53 3.09 1.65 3.05
CA ASN A 53 2.41 0.48 2.52
C ASN A 53 1.20 0.96 1.73
N VAL A 54 1.13 0.61 0.46
CA VAL A 54 0.09 1.05 -0.47
C VAL A 54 -0.68 -0.15 -1.00
N TYR A 55 -2.00 0.00 -1.08
CA TYR A 55 -2.89 -0.99 -1.67
C TYR A 55 -3.83 -0.28 -2.63
N GLY A 56 -4.09 -0.92 -3.76
CA GLY A 56 -5.17 -0.57 -4.65
C GLY A 56 -5.36 -1.66 -5.70
N THR A 57 -6.32 -1.46 -6.57
CA THR A 57 -6.64 -2.42 -7.63
C THR A 57 -6.40 -1.83 -9.02
N THR A 58 -6.35 -2.70 -10.02
CA THR A 58 -6.17 -2.28 -11.41
C THR A 58 -7.38 -1.47 -11.89
N GLU A 59 -8.57 -1.85 -11.42
CA GLU A 59 -9.86 -1.25 -11.75
C GLU A 59 -9.99 0.17 -11.21
N THR A 60 -9.16 0.58 -10.26
CA THR A 60 -9.27 1.86 -9.53
C THR A 60 -8.00 2.71 -9.68
N GLY A 61 -7.20 2.52 -10.73
CA GLY A 61 -6.08 3.44 -10.97
C GLY A 61 -4.93 3.29 -9.97
N VAL A 62 -4.56 2.04 -9.65
CA VAL A 62 -3.32 1.61 -8.97
C VAL A 62 -3.35 1.71 -7.44
N TRP A 63 -3.60 2.88 -6.85
CA TRP A 63 -3.52 3.07 -5.39
C TRP A 63 -4.79 3.68 -4.81
N ASP A 64 -5.40 2.96 -3.87
CA ASP A 64 -6.64 3.37 -3.20
C ASP A 64 -6.42 3.74 -1.75
N THR A 65 -5.50 3.07 -1.07
CA THR A 65 -5.23 3.27 0.34
C THR A 65 -3.73 3.37 0.59
N VAL A 66 -3.37 4.18 1.59
CA VAL A 66 -1.99 4.29 2.05
C VAL A 66 -1.92 4.23 3.56
N ARG A 67 -1.01 3.39 4.06
CA ARG A 67 -0.46 3.51 5.40
C ARG A 67 0.90 4.16 5.30
N SER A 68 0.93 5.47 5.53
CA SER A 68 2.16 6.25 5.52
C SER A 68 2.95 6.10 6.82
N TYR A 69 4.26 6.31 6.74
CA TYR A 69 5.17 6.31 7.89
C TYR A 69 5.08 5.01 8.70
N MET A 70 5.16 3.87 8.01
CA MET A 70 5.19 2.55 8.63
C MET A 70 6.38 2.43 9.60
N SER A 71 6.12 1.90 10.78
CA SER A 71 7.12 1.59 11.82
C SER A 71 7.37 0.08 11.94
N PRO A 72 8.46 -0.35 12.60
CA PRO A 72 8.70 -1.77 12.87
C PRO A 72 7.59 -2.45 13.69
N HIS A 73 6.87 -1.67 14.50
CA HIS A 73 5.80 -2.15 15.36
C HIS A 73 4.46 -2.32 14.63
N ASP A 74 4.29 -1.70 13.46
CA ASP A 74 3.05 -1.78 12.70
C ASP A 74 2.75 -3.16 12.12
N HIS A 75 1.48 -3.51 12.02
CA HIS A 75 1.07 -4.73 11.32
C HIS A 75 1.34 -4.59 9.82
N PRO A 76 2.12 -5.49 9.17
CA PRO A 76 2.53 -5.30 7.77
C PRO A 76 1.36 -5.30 6.77
N LYS A 77 0.25 -5.95 7.11
CA LYS A 77 -0.98 -5.96 6.29
C LYS A 77 -1.89 -4.73 6.52
N HIS A 78 -1.48 -3.75 7.33
CA HIS A 78 -2.26 -2.55 7.52
C HIS A 78 -2.08 -1.64 6.30
N ILE A 79 -3.13 -1.55 5.47
CA ILE A 79 -3.16 -0.78 4.22
C ILE A 79 -3.52 0.70 4.40
N GLY A 80 -3.97 1.08 5.60
CA GLY A 80 -4.14 2.47 6.02
C GLY A 80 -5.51 3.01 5.66
N LYS A 81 -5.55 4.23 5.11
CA LYS A 81 -6.78 4.98 4.82
C LYS A 81 -6.90 5.28 3.33
N GLY A 82 -8.13 5.46 2.86
CA GLY A 82 -8.45 5.85 1.49
C GLY A 82 -7.80 7.18 1.09
N ILE A 83 -7.27 7.24 -0.15
CA ILE A 83 -6.70 8.43 -0.77
C ILE A 83 -7.49 8.80 -2.02
N GLY A 84 -8.36 9.80 -1.95
CA GLY A 84 -9.23 10.17 -3.07
C GLY A 84 -10.35 9.15 -3.36
N VAL A 85 -10.55 8.18 -2.46
CA VAL A 85 -11.60 7.15 -2.53
C VAL A 85 -12.40 7.09 -1.25
N THR A 86 -13.59 6.47 -1.33
CA THR A 86 -14.31 5.98 -0.16
C THR A 86 -14.15 4.46 -0.08
N CYS A 87 -13.73 3.97 1.09
CA CYS A 87 -13.59 2.55 1.38
C CYS A 87 -14.77 2.08 2.22
N TRP A 88 -15.45 1.03 1.78
CA TRP A 88 -16.56 0.41 2.49
C TRP A 88 -16.17 -1.01 2.90
N ILE A 89 -16.38 -1.37 4.17
CA ILE A 89 -16.23 -2.76 4.63
C ILE A 89 -17.62 -3.36 4.74
N VAL A 90 -17.95 -4.29 3.84
CA VAL A 90 -19.29 -4.86 3.69
C VAL A 90 -19.33 -6.34 4.05
N ASP A 91 -20.54 -6.86 4.27
CA ASP A 91 -20.76 -8.29 4.40
C ASP A 91 -20.58 -8.99 3.04
N PRO A 92 -19.68 -9.98 2.90
CA PRO A 92 -19.48 -10.68 1.63
C PRO A 92 -20.74 -11.41 1.12
N SER A 93 -21.67 -11.76 2.01
CA SER A 93 -22.95 -12.38 1.64
C SER A 93 -24.01 -11.36 1.22
N ASN A 94 -23.82 -10.08 1.55
CA ASN A 94 -24.71 -8.99 1.19
C ASN A 94 -23.96 -7.65 1.19
N VAL A 95 -23.48 -7.25 0.02
CA VAL A 95 -22.69 -6.02 -0.19
C VAL A 95 -23.41 -4.71 0.18
N GLN A 96 -24.72 -4.74 0.40
CA GLN A 96 -25.49 -3.58 0.86
C GLN A 96 -25.44 -3.39 2.38
N LYS A 97 -24.83 -4.31 3.13
CA LYS A 97 -24.70 -4.24 4.59
C LYS A 97 -23.27 -3.93 5.01
N LEU A 98 -23.08 -2.82 5.72
CA LEU A 98 -21.80 -2.49 6.33
C LEU A 98 -21.49 -3.40 7.52
N ARG A 99 -20.21 -3.75 7.68
CA ARG A 99 -19.73 -4.43 8.88
C ARG A 99 -19.43 -3.41 9.98
N PRO A 100 -19.78 -3.70 11.24
CA PRO A 100 -19.31 -2.94 12.39
C PRO A 100 -17.79 -2.78 12.41
N VAL A 101 -17.32 -1.66 12.97
CA VAL A 101 -15.88 -1.39 13.15
C VAL A 101 -15.22 -2.54 13.91
N GLY A 102 -14.09 -3.03 13.39
CA GLY A 102 -13.33 -4.14 13.97
C GLY A 102 -13.71 -5.52 13.44
N LEU A 103 -14.83 -5.66 12.72
CA LEU A 103 -15.19 -6.91 12.07
C LEU A 103 -14.64 -7.01 10.65
N LYS A 104 -14.20 -8.22 10.28
CA LYS A 104 -13.78 -8.55 8.92
C LYS A 104 -14.98 -8.48 7.97
N GLY A 105 -14.73 -8.02 6.75
CA GLY A 105 -15.67 -7.97 5.63
C GLY A 105 -14.92 -7.90 4.30
N GLU A 106 -15.66 -7.70 3.22
CA GLU A 106 -15.14 -7.39 1.90
C GLU A 106 -14.90 -5.88 1.78
N LEU A 107 -13.79 -5.49 1.14
CA LEU A 107 -13.46 -4.09 0.89
C LEU A 107 -14.00 -3.69 -0.48
N LEU A 108 -14.92 -2.72 -0.51
CA LEU A 108 -15.36 -2.07 -1.73
C LEU A 108 -14.72 -0.68 -1.85
N ILE A 109 -14.32 -0.33 -3.06
CA ILE A 109 -13.74 0.97 -3.39
C ILE A 109 -14.72 1.75 -4.26
N GLN A 110 -15.10 2.94 -3.78
CA GLN A 110 -15.84 3.92 -4.55
C GLN A 110 -14.92 5.10 -4.87
N CYS A 111 -14.71 5.35 -6.16
CA CYS A 111 -13.78 6.37 -6.63
C CYS A 111 -14.23 7.00 -7.96
N PRO A 112 -13.80 8.24 -8.26
CA PRO A 112 -14.15 8.92 -9.51
C PRO A 112 -13.39 8.39 -10.73
N TYR A 113 -12.36 7.57 -10.52
CA TYR A 113 -11.47 7.02 -11.55
C TYR A 113 -11.65 5.50 -11.72
N LEU A 114 -12.82 4.97 -11.32
CA LEU A 114 -13.17 3.57 -11.52
C LEU A 114 -13.22 3.27 -13.03
N GLY A 115 -12.61 2.16 -13.44
CA GLY A 115 -12.66 1.67 -14.80
C GLY A 115 -14.12 1.41 -15.24
N GLN A 116 -14.39 1.56 -16.53
CA GLN A 116 -15.75 1.40 -17.08
C GLN A 116 -16.26 -0.06 -17.05
N GLY A 117 -15.40 -1.00 -16.66
CA GLY A 117 -15.64 -2.43 -16.69
C GLY A 117 -14.51 -3.15 -17.41
N TYR A 118 -14.66 -4.45 -17.57
CA TYR A 118 -13.79 -5.25 -18.41
C TYR A 118 -14.26 -5.19 -19.87
N LEU A 119 -13.32 -5.11 -20.80
CA LEU A 119 -13.62 -5.15 -22.23
C LEU A 119 -14.23 -6.51 -22.59
N ASN A 120 -15.33 -6.50 -23.34
CA ASN A 120 -15.98 -7.70 -23.89
C ASN A 120 -15.39 -8.06 -25.26
#